data_AF-A0A961CXI0-F1
#
_entry.id   AF-A0A961CXI0-F1
#
_cell.length_a   1.000
_cell.length_b   1.000
_cell.length_c   1.000
_cell.angle_alpha   90.00
_cell.angle_beta   90.00
_cell.angle_gamma   90.00
#
_symmetry.space_group_name_H-M   'P 1'
#
loop_
_entity.id
_entity.type
_entity.pdbx_description
1 polymer ?
#
loop_
_entity_poly.entity_id
_entity_poly.type
_entity_poly.pdbx_seq_one_letter_code
_entity_poly.pdbx_strand_id
1 'polypeptide(L)'
;MTVSVDTEPEPAGSKAEPDETPGASPEHRVRNTAIILGVVAALLAAMAVAASMSREDAPDWRGRVLEEPEAIPDIRLRSTDGEPFSLTEDTSGDLTLLMFGYTNCPDICPISLGTLAASLQDLGNDVANRVDMVFVTADPARDTPEVLRQYLDGYDTDFIGLYGTPEEIAEAQDMANVPRAQLAEPDADGEYAVGHATQIIAYQDDGTARIVYPFGTRSEDWKADLPRLLDGEVPEP
;
A
#
# COMPACT_ATOMS: atom_id res chain seq x y z
N MET A 1 35.13 46.97 -65.31
CA MET A 1 33.85 46.41 -64.80
C MET A 1 32.74 47.38 -65.18
N THR A 2 31.56 46.84 -65.57
CA THR A 2 30.31 47.50 -65.99
C THR A 2 30.37 48.23 -67.35
N VAL A 3 30.08 47.56 -68.48
CA VAL A 3 28.80 47.14 -69.11
C VAL A 3 28.08 48.31 -69.81
N SER A 4 27.91 48.15 -71.12
CA SER A 4 27.28 49.07 -72.07
C SER A 4 26.23 48.32 -72.90
N VAL A 5 25.09 49.00 -73.10
CA VAL A 5 24.29 49.09 -74.35
C VAL A 5 23.36 47.93 -74.71
N ASP A 6 22.06 48.18 -74.48
CA ASP A 6 21.01 48.44 -75.51
C ASP A 6 20.35 47.30 -76.32
N THR A 7 19.04 47.52 -76.49
CA THR A 7 18.10 47.18 -77.59
C THR A 7 17.39 45.81 -77.70
N GLU A 8 16.03 45.92 -77.71
CA GLU A 8 14.94 45.08 -78.29
C GLU A 8 15.23 44.41 -79.66
N PRO A 9 14.42 43.45 -80.22
CA PRO A 9 12.95 43.30 -80.10
C PRO A 9 12.36 41.84 -80.04
N GLU A 10 11.04 41.73 -79.85
CA GLU A 10 10.22 40.50 -80.01
C GLU A 10 10.15 40.02 -81.49
N PRO A 11 9.95 38.71 -81.78
CA PRO A 11 8.57 38.16 -81.90
C PRO A 11 8.36 36.65 -81.57
N ALA A 12 7.11 36.36 -81.17
CA ALA A 12 6.24 35.19 -81.37
C ALA A 12 6.82 33.78 -81.68
N GLY A 13 6.37 32.78 -80.92
CA GLY A 13 6.01 31.47 -81.48
C GLY A 13 6.13 30.24 -80.57
N SER A 14 5.02 29.48 -80.51
CA SER A 14 4.88 28.06 -80.13
C SER A 14 4.55 27.72 -78.66
N LYS A 15 3.25 27.51 -78.42
CA LYS A 15 2.70 26.78 -77.27
C LYS A 15 3.05 25.30 -77.38
N ALA A 16 3.67 24.75 -76.35
CA ALA A 16 3.58 23.33 -76.02
C ALA A 16 2.56 23.20 -74.88
N GLU A 17 1.53 22.38 -75.08
CA GLU A 17 0.57 21.98 -74.05
C GLU A 17 1.23 21.04 -73.04
N PRO A 18 1.06 21.24 -71.72
CA PRO A 18 1.18 20.17 -70.75
C PRO A 18 -0.16 19.45 -70.60
N ASP A 19 -0.08 18.14 -70.79
CA ASP A 19 -1.06 17.08 -70.53
C ASP A 19 -1.82 17.30 -69.20
N GLU A 20 -3.11 17.66 -69.29
CA GLU A 20 -4.01 17.75 -68.14
C GLU A 20 -4.32 16.34 -67.62
N THR A 21 -3.76 16.02 -66.45
CA THR A 21 -4.20 14.87 -65.67
C THR A 21 -5.66 15.07 -65.27
N PRO A 22 -6.59 14.10 -65.50
CA PRO A 22 -8.00 14.28 -65.18
C PRO A 22 -8.20 14.55 -63.68
N GLY A 23 -8.69 15.75 -63.36
CA GLY A 23 -9.10 16.11 -62.01
C GLY A 23 -10.20 15.16 -61.52
N ALA A 24 -9.93 14.46 -60.42
CA ALA A 24 -10.94 13.68 -59.72
C ALA A 24 -12.14 14.57 -59.39
N SER A 25 -13.33 14.16 -59.85
CA SER A 25 -14.57 14.91 -59.71
C SER A 25 -14.91 15.19 -58.24
N PRO A 26 -15.57 16.34 -57.94
CA PRO A 26 -15.83 16.79 -56.56
C PRO A 26 -16.60 15.76 -55.72
N GLU A 27 -17.45 14.97 -56.37
CA GLU A 27 -18.37 14.02 -55.73
C GLU A 27 -17.63 12.82 -55.09
N HIS A 28 -16.51 12.38 -55.68
CA HIS A 28 -15.70 11.29 -55.13
C HIS A 28 -14.86 11.74 -53.93
N ARG A 29 -14.44 13.02 -53.89
CA ARG A 29 -13.72 13.58 -52.75
C ARG A 29 -14.61 13.64 -51.50
N VAL A 30 -15.84 14.13 -51.64
CA VAL A 30 -16.77 14.27 -50.50
C VAL A 30 -17.17 12.90 -49.93
N ARG A 31 -17.41 11.91 -50.78
CA ARG A 31 -17.78 10.55 -50.34
C ARG A 31 -16.63 9.80 -49.66
N ASN A 32 -15.40 9.94 -50.16
CA ASN A 32 -14.23 9.34 -49.52
C ASN A 32 -13.89 10.04 -48.20
N THR A 33 -14.04 11.37 -48.11
CA THR A 33 -13.87 12.11 -46.85
C THR A 33 -14.89 11.69 -45.79
N ALA A 34 -16.16 11.48 -46.18
CA ALA A 34 -17.20 11.01 -45.25
C ALA A 34 -16.93 9.58 -44.72
N ILE A 35 -16.44 8.67 -45.57
CA ILE A 35 -16.07 7.30 -45.16
C ILE A 35 -14.86 7.33 -44.22
N ILE A 36 -13.84 8.13 -44.54
CA ILE A 36 -12.64 8.26 -43.69
C ILE A 36 -13.00 8.85 -42.33
N LEU A 37 -13.84 9.89 -42.27
CA LEU A 37 -14.33 10.47 -41.01
C LEU A 37 -15.12 9.46 -40.17
N GLY A 38 -15.96 8.65 -40.81
CA GLY A 38 -16.72 7.59 -40.12
C GLY A 38 -15.81 6.50 -39.53
N VAL A 39 -14.79 6.07 -40.26
CA VAL A 39 -13.81 5.08 -39.78
C VAL A 39 -12.95 5.64 -38.65
N VAL A 40 -12.50 6.89 -38.77
CA VAL A 40 -11.73 7.56 -37.72
C VAL A 40 -12.57 7.72 -36.45
N ALA A 41 -13.83 8.14 -36.56
CA ALA A 41 -14.73 8.25 -35.42
C ALA A 41 -14.98 6.89 -34.74
N ALA A 42 -15.15 5.81 -35.52
CA ALA A 42 -15.31 4.46 -34.98
C ALA A 42 -14.04 3.95 -34.29
N LEU A 43 -12.85 4.23 -34.85
CA LEU A 43 -11.57 3.87 -34.24
C LEU A 43 -11.29 4.65 -32.96
N LEU A 44 -11.66 5.95 -32.92
CA LEU A 44 -11.56 6.77 -31.71
C LEU A 44 -12.52 6.31 -30.63
N ALA A 45 -13.76 5.94 -30.98
CA ALA A 45 -14.72 5.38 -30.05
C ALA A 45 -14.26 4.01 -29.51
N ALA A 46 -13.70 3.15 -30.37
CA ALA A 46 -13.14 1.87 -29.95
C ALA A 46 -11.92 2.05 -29.03
N MET A 47 -11.04 3.03 -29.31
CA MET A 47 -9.94 3.38 -28.40
C MET A 47 -10.45 3.93 -27.06
N ALA A 48 -11.50 4.75 -27.06
CA ALA A 48 -12.07 5.28 -25.83
C ALA A 48 -12.71 4.18 -24.95
N VAL A 49 -13.39 3.21 -25.57
CA VAL A 49 -13.94 2.02 -24.89
C VAL A 49 -12.81 1.11 -24.38
N ALA A 50 -11.78 0.84 -25.19
CA ALA A 50 -10.62 0.07 -24.76
C ALA A 50 -9.89 0.74 -23.58
N ALA A 51 -9.69 2.07 -23.63
CA ALA A 51 -9.06 2.85 -22.57
C ALA A 51 -9.91 2.94 -21.29
N SER A 52 -11.23 2.74 -21.37
CA SER A 52 -12.10 2.66 -20.19
C SER A 52 -12.20 1.25 -19.61
N MET A 53 -11.84 0.22 -20.37
CA MET A 53 -11.65 -1.14 -19.85
C MET A 53 -10.25 -1.39 -19.28
N SER A 54 -9.29 -0.47 -19.52
CA SER A 54 -7.92 -0.54 -18.99
C SER A 54 -7.67 0.28 -17.72
N ARG A 55 -8.71 0.78 -17.04
CA ARG A 55 -8.61 1.28 -15.67
C ARG A 55 -9.14 0.23 -14.70
N GLU A 56 -8.40 -0.86 -14.58
CA GLU A 56 -8.29 -1.51 -13.29
C GLU A 56 -7.22 -0.70 -12.56
N ASP A 57 -7.62 0.39 -11.90
CA ASP A 57 -6.76 1.04 -10.91
C ASP A 57 -6.53 -0.02 -9.82
N ALA A 58 -5.43 -0.77 -9.91
CA ALA A 58 -4.97 -1.60 -8.80
C ALA A 58 -4.93 -0.69 -7.56
N PRO A 59 -5.59 -1.04 -6.44
CA PRO A 59 -5.93 -0.03 -5.46
C PRO A 59 -4.67 0.57 -4.81
N ASP A 60 -4.69 1.89 -4.63
CA ASP A 60 -3.82 2.57 -3.66
C ASP A 60 -4.02 1.88 -2.30
N TRP A 61 -3.05 1.07 -1.91
CA TRP A 61 -2.96 0.51 -0.57
C TRP A 61 -3.00 1.65 0.45
N ARG A 62 -3.71 1.44 1.56
CA ARG A 62 -3.91 2.46 2.59
C ARG A 62 -2.79 2.45 3.62
N GLY A 63 -2.13 1.30 3.79
CA GLY A 63 -0.84 1.22 4.45
C GLY A 63 0.31 1.77 3.58
N ARG A 64 1.47 1.94 4.21
CA ARG A 64 2.71 2.30 3.52
C ARG A 64 3.35 1.02 2.98
N VAL A 65 3.43 0.90 1.66
CA VAL A 65 4.16 -0.18 1.00
C VAL A 65 5.66 -0.05 1.28
N LEU A 66 6.31 -1.16 1.56
CA LEU A 66 7.75 -1.25 1.79
C LEU A 66 8.48 -1.31 0.44
N GLU A 67 9.59 -0.57 0.32
CA GLU A 67 10.43 -0.64 -0.88
C GLU A 67 11.11 -2.02 -1.02
N GLU A 68 11.49 -2.62 0.10
CA GLU A 68 12.06 -3.96 0.17
C GLU A 68 11.19 -4.83 1.08
N PRO A 69 10.67 -5.98 0.60
CA PRO A 69 9.92 -6.91 1.42
C PRO A 69 10.77 -7.47 2.56
N GLU A 70 10.16 -7.62 3.74
CA GLU A 70 10.83 -8.09 4.95
C GLU A 70 10.28 -9.46 5.36
N ALA A 71 11.15 -10.45 5.59
CA ALA A 71 10.73 -11.74 6.11
C ALA A 71 10.24 -11.62 7.56
N ILE A 72 9.27 -12.46 7.93
CA ILE A 72 8.81 -12.58 9.31
C ILE A 72 9.99 -12.95 10.22
N PRO A 73 10.24 -12.17 11.29
CA PRO A 73 11.40 -12.42 12.14
C PRO A 73 11.15 -13.63 13.04
N ASP A 74 12.22 -14.35 13.35
CA ASP A 74 12.22 -15.55 14.20
C ASP A 74 12.15 -15.19 15.70
N ILE A 75 11.18 -14.35 16.08
CA ILE A 75 10.97 -13.89 17.45
C ILE A 75 10.41 -15.03 18.28
N ARG A 76 11.11 -15.36 19.37
CA ARG A 76 10.66 -16.31 20.39
C ARG A 76 10.59 -15.64 21.75
N LEU A 77 9.39 -15.57 22.31
CA LEU A 77 9.07 -14.92 23.59
C LEU A 77 8.15 -15.83 24.41
N ARG A 78 7.48 -15.25 25.41
CA ARG A 78 6.39 -15.92 26.15
C ARG A 78 5.06 -15.25 25.84
N SER A 79 4.02 -16.05 25.65
CA SER A 79 2.65 -15.54 25.59
C SER A 79 2.15 -15.19 26.99
N THR A 80 1.10 -14.36 27.07
CA THR A 80 0.41 -14.03 28.33
C THR A 80 -0.12 -15.24 29.11
N ASP A 81 -0.23 -16.41 28.48
CA ASP A 81 -0.62 -17.67 29.14
C ASP A 81 0.57 -18.38 29.82
N GLY A 82 1.78 -17.84 29.65
CA GLY A 82 3.03 -18.33 30.24
C GLY A 82 3.82 -19.30 29.37
N GLU A 83 3.25 -19.73 28.24
CA GLU A 83 3.87 -20.67 27.31
C GLU A 83 4.91 -20.00 26.40
N PRO A 84 5.96 -20.72 25.97
CA PRO A 84 6.81 -20.26 24.88
C PRO A 84 5.99 -19.98 23.62
N PHE A 85 6.34 -18.92 22.90
CA PHE A 85 5.67 -18.52 21.66
C PHE A 85 6.68 -18.14 20.60
N SER A 86 6.54 -18.70 19.40
CA SER A 86 7.31 -18.45 18.20
C SER A 86 6.44 -17.72 17.19
N LEU A 87 6.83 -16.50 16.80
CA LEU A 87 6.06 -15.68 15.87
C LEU A 87 5.84 -16.37 14.51
N THR A 88 6.75 -17.26 14.11
CA THR A 88 6.74 -17.94 12.82
C THR A 88 6.06 -19.31 12.86
N GLU A 89 6.00 -19.96 14.03
CA GLU A 89 5.51 -21.34 14.17
C GLU A 89 4.14 -21.42 14.85
N ASP A 90 3.80 -20.45 15.71
CA ASP A 90 2.60 -20.48 16.54
C ASP A 90 1.49 -19.52 16.05
N THR A 91 1.81 -18.62 15.10
CA THR A 91 0.78 -17.91 14.34
C THR A 91 0.17 -18.86 13.31
N SER A 92 -1.16 -18.87 13.24
CA SER A 92 -1.95 -19.81 12.43
C SER A 92 -2.87 -19.13 11.42
N GLY A 93 -3.04 -17.81 11.53
CA GLY A 93 -3.77 -16.99 10.59
C GLY A 93 -3.02 -16.82 9.28
N ASP A 94 -3.77 -16.51 8.22
CA ASP A 94 -3.23 -16.21 6.89
C ASP A 94 -2.57 -14.81 6.85
N LEU A 95 -2.79 -14.00 7.88
CA LEU A 95 -2.18 -12.68 8.05
C LEU A 95 -1.75 -12.48 9.52
N THR A 96 -0.47 -12.23 9.74
CA THR A 96 0.05 -11.86 11.07
C THR A 96 0.30 -10.35 11.11
N LEU A 97 -0.33 -9.67 12.06
CA LEU A 97 -0.14 -8.25 12.36
C LEU A 97 0.72 -8.09 13.62
N LEU A 98 1.94 -7.59 13.48
CA LEU A 98 2.87 -7.38 14.59
C LEU A 98 2.89 -5.91 15.02
N MET A 99 2.70 -5.66 16.32
CA MET A 99 2.85 -4.34 16.93
C MET A 99 3.70 -4.42 18.19
N PHE A 100 4.58 -3.43 18.37
CA PHE A 100 5.24 -3.19 19.66
C PHE A 100 4.55 -2.04 20.38
N GLY A 101 4.23 -2.20 21.65
CA GLY A 101 3.53 -1.18 22.44
C GLY A 101 3.56 -1.47 23.93
N TYR A 102 2.90 -0.66 24.76
CA TYR A 102 2.86 -0.90 26.20
C TYR A 102 1.51 -0.48 26.81
N THR A 103 1.13 -1.07 27.93
CA THR A 103 -0.24 -0.92 28.47
C THR A 103 -0.52 0.47 29.05
N ASN A 104 0.52 1.18 29.49
CA ASN A 104 0.42 2.57 29.98
C ASN A 104 0.48 3.62 28.85
N CYS A 105 0.46 3.22 27.57
CA CYS A 105 0.48 4.18 26.46
C CYS A 105 -0.84 4.97 26.41
N PRO A 106 -0.82 6.31 26.54
CA PRO A 106 -2.03 7.08 26.79
C PRO A 106 -2.92 7.29 25.55
N ASP A 107 -2.41 7.03 24.34
CA ASP A 107 -3.08 7.46 23.09
C ASP A 107 -2.89 6.46 21.93
N ILE A 108 -1.65 6.26 21.49
CA ILE A 108 -1.35 5.54 20.23
C ILE A 108 -1.76 4.07 20.29
N CYS A 109 -1.36 3.34 21.33
CA CYS A 109 -1.70 1.92 21.45
C CYS A 109 -3.22 1.67 21.57
N PRO A 110 -3.97 2.34 22.47
CA PRO A 110 -5.40 2.09 22.61
C PRO A 110 -6.19 2.45 21.35
N ILE A 111 -5.82 3.54 20.66
CA ILE A 111 -6.50 3.91 19.41
C ILE A 111 -6.23 2.90 18.30
N SER A 112 -4.98 2.49 18.09
CA SER A 112 -4.63 1.52 17.04
C SER A 112 -5.33 0.18 17.25
N LEU A 113 -5.25 -0.37 18.47
CA LEU A 113 -5.87 -1.66 18.81
C LEU A 113 -7.40 -1.61 18.72
N GLY A 114 -8.02 -0.56 19.27
CA GLY A 114 -9.47 -0.39 19.19
C GLY A 114 -9.97 -0.21 17.76
N THR A 115 -9.24 0.52 16.94
CA THR A 115 -9.59 0.73 15.52
C THR A 115 -9.49 -0.57 14.73
N LEU A 116 -8.43 -1.36 14.96
CA LEU A 116 -8.26 -2.67 14.32
C LEU A 116 -9.35 -3.65 14.77
N ALA A 117 -9.57 -3.80 16.09
CA ALA A 117 -10.58 -4.71 16.64
C ALA A 117 -11.99 -4.39 16.11
N ALA A 118 -12.39 -3.12 16.09
CA ALA A 118 -13.67 -2.69 15.51
C ALA A 118 -13.76 -3.02 14.00
N SER A 119 -12.65 -2.93 13.27
CA SER A 119 -12.61 -3.24 11.84
C SER A 119 -12.75 -4.73 11.58
N LEU A 120 -12.07 -5.58 12.36
CA LEU A 120 -12.20 -7.04 12.29
C LEU A 120 -13.63 -7.47 12.63
N GLN A 121 -14.22 -6.90 13.68
CA GLN A 121 -15.62 -7.15 14.04
C GLN A 121 -16.60 -6.80 12.91
N ASP A 122 -16.40 -5.65 12.26
CA ASP A 122 -17.24 -5.20 11.15
C ASP A 122 -17.06 -6.05 9.87
N LEU A 123 -15.87 -6.61 9.64
CA LEU A 123 -15.58 -7.53 8.53
C LEU A 123 -16.12 -8.95 8.79
N GLY A 124 -16.39 -9.28 10.06
CA GLY A 124 -16.98 -10.54 10.49
C GLY A 124 -15.96 -11.67 10.66
N ASN A 125 -16.43 -12.77 11.25
CA ASN A 125 -15.58 -13.87 11.72
C ASN A 125 -14.77 -14.54 10.61
N ASP A 126 -15.26 -14.55 9.36
CA ASP A 126 -14.54 -15.16 8.24
C ASP A 126 -13.21 -14.43 7.97
N VAL A 127 -13.16 -13.12 8.20
CA VAL A 127 -11.93 -12.33 8.12
C VAL A 127 -11.19 -12.36 9.45
N ALA A 128 -11.87 -12.11 10.56
CA ALA A 128 -11.24 -12.02 11.87
C ALA A 128 -10.45 -13.28 12.25
N ASN A 129 -10.99 -14.47 12.00
CA ASN A 129 -10.35 -15.75 12.33
C ASN A 129 -9.10 -16.06 11.48
N ARG A 130 -8.83 -15.28 10.43
CA ARG A 130 -7.66 -15.43 9.55
C ARG A 130 -6.56 -14.42 9.87
N VAL A 131 -6.78 -13.54 10.85
CA VAL A 131 -5.84 -12.48 11.23
C VAL A 131 -5.35 -12.72 12.65
N ASP A 132 -4.05 -12.93 12.80
CA ASP A 132 -3.39 -12.98 14.11
C ASP A 132 -2.82 -11.61 14.44
N MET A 133 -3.42 -10.91 15.40
CA MET A 133 -2.87 -9.68 15.95
C MET A 133 -1.95 -9.99 17.14
N VAL A 134 -0.65 -9.80 16.93
CA VAL A 134 0.40 -10.05 17.92
C VAL A 134 0.93 -8.73 18.48
N PHE A 135 0.75 -8.53 19.79
CA PHE A 135 1.22 -7.37 20.52
C PHE A 135 2.39 -7.75 21.43
N VAL A 136 3.58 -7.22 21.14
CA VAL A 136 4.78 -7.40 21.96
C VAL A 136 4.95 -6.19 22.87
N THR A 137 5.09 -6.43 24.18
CA THR A 137 5.35 -5.32 25.12
C THR A 137 6.68 -4.61 24.83
N ALA A 138 6.66 -3.29 24.91
CA ALA A 138 7.81 -2.40 24.88
C ALA A 138 8.23 -1.94 26.30
N ASP A 139 7.50 -2.34 27.34
CA ASP A 139 7.73 -1.96 28.74
C ASP A 139 7.58 -3.16 29.70
N PRO A 140 8.49 -4.14 29.62
CA PRO A 140 8.43 -5.36 30.43
C PRO A 140 8.56 -5.11 31.94
N ALA A 141 8.91 -3.90 32.37
CA ALA A 141 8.95 -3.54 33.80
C ALA A 141 7.56 -3.30 34.40
N ARG A 142 6.58 -2.85 33.59
CA ARG A 142 5.19 -2.58 34.02
C ARG A 142 4.20 -3.59 33.46
N ASP A 143 4.43 -4.09 32.25
CA ASP A 143 3.55 -5.02 31.56
C ASP A 143 3.78 -6.47 32.01
N THR A 144 3.31 -6.78 33.22
CA THR A 144 3.21 -8.19 33.67
C THR A 144 2.26 -8.98 32.77
N PRO A 145 2.36 -10.32 32.70
CA PRO A 145 1.49 -11.14 31.85
C PRO A 145 0.01 -10.90 32.12
N GLU A 146 -0.37 -10.76 33.39
CA GLU A 146 -1.74 -10.51 33.80
C GLU A 146 -2.25 -9.12 33.38
N VAL A 147 -1.41 -8.09 33.53
CA VAL A 147 -1.73 -6.71 33.10
C VAL A 147 -1.86 -6.64 31.59
N LEU A 148 -0.93 -7.26 30.86
CA LEU A 148 -0.95 -7.30 29.40
C LEU A 148 -2.18 -8.04 28.87
N ARG A 149 -2.51 -9.20 29.45
CA ARG A 149 -3.71 -9.96 29.07
C ARG A 149 -4.98 -9.15 29.29
N GLN A 150 -5.12 -8.58 30.49
CA GLN A 150 -6.29 -7.77 30.84
C GLN A 150 -6.45 -6.56 29.90
N TYR A 151 -5.33 -5.94 29.52
CA TYR A 151 -5.34 -4.82 28.57
C TYR A 151 -5.84 -5.25 27.19
N LEU A 152 -5.34 -6.38 26.65
CA LEU A 152 -5.70 -6.87 25.32
C LEU A 152 -7.15 -7.38 25.25
N ASP A 153 -7.65 -8.03 26.31
CA ASP A 153 -9.03 -8.50 26.41
C ASP A 153 -10.07 -7.36 26.34
N GLY A 154 -9.64 -6.12 26.59
CA GLY A 154 -10.48 -4.93 26.38
C GLY A 154 -10.78 -4.61 24.92
N TYR A 155 -10.03 -5.20 23.98
CA TYR A 155 -10.19 -4.99 22.54
C TYR A 155 -10.71 -6.24 21.85
N ASP A 156 -9.96 -7.34 21.99
CA ASP A 156 -10.29 -8.64 21.41
C ASP A 156 -9.58 -9.74 22.20
N THR A 157 -10.30 -10.78 22.60
CA THR A 157 -9.75 -11.89 23.38
C THR A 157 -8.80 -12.76 22.57
N ASP A 158 -8.89 -12.71 21.24
CA ASP A 158 -8.03 -13.49 20.34
C ASP A 158 -6.69 -12.78 20.07
N PHE A 159 -6.53 -11.52 20.50
CA PHE A 159 -5.24 -10.83 20.39
C PHE A 159 -4.17 -11.50 21.25
N ILE A 160 -3.02 -11.75 20.66
CA ILE A 160 -1.90 -12.47 21.28
C ILE A 160 -0.97 -11.46 21.95
N GLY A 161 -0.79 -11.57 23.26
CA GLY A 161 0.14 -10.74 24.02
C GLY A 161 1.45 -11.46 24.27
N LEU A 162 2.59 -10.84 23.92
CA LEU A 162 3.93 -11.38 24.15
C LEU A 162 4.72 -10.50 25.12
N TYR A 163 5.43 -11.15 26.05
CA TYR A 163 6.31 -10.52 27.03
C TYR A 163 7.65 -11.25 27.16
N GLY A 164 8.62 -10.58 27.79
CA GLY A 164 9.97 -11.10 28.00
C GLY A 164 10.81 -10.16 28.86
N THR A 165 12.12 -10.43 28.97
CA THR A 165 13.06 -9.51 29.62
C THR A 165 13.35 -8.30 28.72
N PRO A 166 13.85 -7.18 29.27
CA PRO A 166 14.26 -6.03 28.46
C PRO A 166 15.21 -6.38 27.30
N GLU A 167 16.12 -7.34 27.52
CA GLU A 167 17.05 -7.82 26.50
C GLU A 167 16.33 -8.60 25.38
N GLU A 168 15.42 -9.51 25.74
CA GLU A 168 14.62 -10.28 24.77
C GLU A 168 13.73 -9.35 23.92
N ILE A 169 13.12 -8.34 24.53
CA ILE A 169 12.31 -7.35 23.82
C ILE A 169 13.17 -6.50 22.88
N ALA A 170 14.36 -6.06 23.32
CA ALA A 170 15.27 -5.29 22.48
C ALA A 170 15.74 -6.09 21.26
N GLU A 171 16.03 -7.39 21.44
CA GLU A 171 16.39 -8.29 20.35
C GLU A 171 15.21 -8.50 19.38
N ALA A 172 13.99 -8.70 19.90
CA ALA A 172 12.78 -8.79 19.07
C ALA A 172 12.55 -7.52 18.22
N GLN A 173 12.80 -6.34 18.78
CA GLN A 173 12.72 -5.07 18.07
C GLN A 173 13.77 -4.95 16.95
N ASP A 174 15.01 -5.36 17.23
CA ASP A 174 16.06 -5.37 16.22
C ASP A 174 15.73 -6.34 15.07
N MET A 175 15.25 -7.54 15.38
CA MET A 175 14.87 -8.54 14.38
C MET A 175 13.73 -8.06 13.48
N ALA A 176 12.77 -7.31 14.03
CA ALA A 176 11.67 -6.71 13.29
C ALA A 176 12.03 -5.38 12.59
N ASN A 177 13.32 -5.00 12.55
CA ASN A 177 13.82 -3.74 11.97
C ASN A 177 13.11 -2.48 12.50
N VAL A 178 12.65 -2.51 13.75
CA VAL A 178 12.03 -1.34 14.39
C VAL A 178 12.98 -0.69 15.39
N PRO A 179 12.89 0.64 15.60
CA PRO A 179 13.66 1.30 16.65
C PRO A 179 13.38 0.69 18.03
N ARG A 180 14.44 0.43 18.78
CA ARG A 180 14.33 -0.04 20.16
C ARG A 180 13.53 0.94 21.02
N ALA A 181 12.76 0.40 21.96
CA ALA A 181 12.04 1.18 22.94
C ALA A 181 13.01 2.02 23.79
N GLN A 182 12.64 3.27 24.03
CA GLN A 182 13.41 4.21 24.84
C GLN A 182 12.52 4.75 25.96
N LEU A 183 12.96 4.52 27.20
CA LEU A 183 12.30 5.08 28.38
C LEU A 183 12.57 6.58 28.46
N ALA A 184 11.51 7.37 28.58
CA ALA A 184 11.63 8.78 28.95
C ALA A 184 12.07 8.91 30.42
N GLU A 185 12.61 10.08 30.78
CA GLU A 185 12.85 10.39 32.19
C GLU A 185 11.52 10.40 32.96
N PRO A 186 11.44 9.73 34.12
CA PRO A 186 10.23 9.78 34.95
C PRO A 186 9.89 11.20 35.39
N ASP A 187 8.60 11.50 35.48
CA ASP A 187 8.09 12.76 36.01
C ASP A 187 8.17 12.82 37.55
N ALA A 188 7.61 13.88 38.13
CA ALA A 188 7.64 14.09 39.58
C ALA A 188 6.89 13.02 40.39
N ASP A 189 5.93 12.33 39.77
CA ASP A 189 5.13 11.27 40.37
C ASP A 189 5.72 9.88 40.08
N GLY A 190 6.80 9.81 39.28
CA GLY A 190 7.49 8.59 38.90
C GLY A 190 6.93 7.92 37.65
N GLU A 191 5.99 8.57 36.96
CA GLU A 191 5.43 8.07 35.71
C GLU A 191 6.34 8.37 34.52
N TYR A 192 6.40 7.46 33.56
CA TYR A 192 7.21 7.63 32.36
C TYR A 192 6.50 7.14 31.11
N ALA A 193 6.79 7.81 30.00
CA ALA A 193 6.43 7.36 28.66
C ALA A 193 7.55 6.48 28.09
N VAL A 194 7.17 5.59 27.17
CA VAL A 194 8.12 4.81 26.37
C VAL A 194 7.99 5.26 24.93
N GLY A 195 9.08 5.75 24.34
CA GLY A 195 9.17 5.97 22.91
C GLY A 195 9.39 4.63 22.21
N HIS A 196 8.49 4.23 21.31
CA HIS A 196 8.57 2.96 20.58
C HIS A 196 8.06 3.13 19.14
N ALA A 197 8.30 2.12 18.30
CA ALA A 197 7.69 2.06 16.97
C ALA A 197 6.17 1.92 17.06
N THR A 198 5.45 2.75 16.32
CA THR A 198 3.99 2.85 16.42
C THR A 198 3.26 2.22 15.24
N GLN A 199 4.00 1.56 14.35
CA GLN A 199 3.45 0.92 13.16
C GLN A 199 3.03 -0.52 13.45
N ILE A 200 2.03 -0.99 12.72
CA ILE A 200 1.64 -2.40 12.65
C ILE A 200 2.24 -2.98 11.37
N ILE A 201 3.04 -4.02 11.49
CA ILE A 201 3.67 -4.71 10.35
C ILE A 201 2.77 -5.88 9.95
N ALA A 202 2.44 -6.00 8.67
CA ALA A 202 1.55 -7.05 8.18
C ALA A 202 2.33 -8.08 7.36
N TYR A 203 2.47 -9.29 7.91
CA TYR A 203 3.08 -10.44 7.26
C TYR A 203 1.98 -11.33 6.67
N GLN A 204 2.01 -11.54 5.35
CA GLN A 204 1.08 -12.45 4.66
C GLN A 204 1.46 -13.93 4.92
N ASP A 205 0.65 -14.86 4.41
CA ASP A 205 0.79 -16.31 4.55
C ASP A 205 2.15 -16.86 4.06
N ASP A 206 2.78 -16.15 3.12
CA ASP A 206 4.13 -16.42 2.63
C ASP A 206 5.25 -16.00 3.61
N GLY A 207 4.88 -15.50 4.79
CA GLY A 207 5.79 -15.03 5.83
C GLY A 207 6.53 -13.76 5.47
N THR A 208 6.00 -12.94 4.56
CA THR A 208 6.66 -11.71 4.10
C THR A 208 5.79 -10.48 4.35
N ALA A 209 6.39 -9.45 4.95
CA ALA A 209 5.81 -8.13 5.08
C ALA A 209 6.17 -7.27 3.86
N ARG A 210 5.14 -6.70 3.25
CA ARG A 210 5.25 -5.75 2.13
C ARG A 210 4.56 -4.42 2.43
N ILE A 211 3.83 -4.34 3.53
CA ILE A 211 3.06 -3.18 3.91
C ILE A 211 3.09 -3.02 5.42
N VAL A 212 3.17 -1.77 5.86
CA VAL A 212 3.04 -1.40 7.26
C VAL A 212 1.98 -0.32 7.43
N TYR A 213 1.30 -0.35 8.56
CA TYR A 213 0.22 0.58 8.89
C TYR A 213 0.71 1.52 9.99
N PRO A 214 0.95 2.80 9.68
CA PRO A 214 1.38 3.77 10.69
C PRO A 214 0.24 4.11 11.66
N PHE A 215 0.56 4.80 12.75
CA PHE A 215 -0.47 5.41 13.57
C PHE A 215 -1.39 6.31 12.72
N GLY A 216 -2.69 6.22 12.98
CA GLY A 216 -3.72 6.96 12.23
C GLY A 216 -4.38 6.17 11.09
N THR A 217 -4.01 4.90 10.87
CA THR A 217 -4.79 3.99 10.00
C THR A 217 -6.21 3.87 10.52
N ARG A 218 -7.19 4.20 9.67
CA ARG A 218 -8.60 4.28 10.05
C ARG A 218 -9.32 2.97 9.78
N SER A 219 -10.54 2.83 10.30
CA SER A 219 -11.33 1.62 10.07
C SER A 219 -11.64 1.37 8.59
N GLU A 220 -11.90 2.42 7.80
CA GLU A 220 -12.08 2.28 6.35
C GLU A 220 -10.82 1.78 5.63
N ASP A 221 -9.64 2.07 6.18
CA ASP A 221 -8.37 1.69 5.59
C ASP A 221 -8.12 0.18 5.83
N TRP A 222 -8.33 -0.29 7.07
CA TRP A 222 -8.30 -1.72 7.40
C TRP A 222 -9.31 -2.54 6.60
N LYS A 223 -10.55 -2.05 6.49
CA LYS A 223 -11.61 -2.73 5.74
C LYS A 223 -11.34 -2.80 4.25
N ALA A 224 -10.56 -1.86 3.71
CA ALA A 224 -10.16 -1.88 2.32
C ALA A 224 -9.04 -2.90 2.08
N ASP A 225 -8.03 -2.95 2.96
CA ASP A 225 -6.81 -3.71 2.69
C ASP A 225 -6.82 -5.14 3.25
N LEU A 226 -7.43 -5.40 4.42
CA LEU A 226 -7.40 -6.73 5.05
C LEU A 226 -7.95 -7.86 4.15
N PRO A 227 -9.14 -7.71 3.51
CA PRO A 227 -9.64 -8.77 2.63
C PRO A 227 -8.69 -9.05 1.46
N ARG A 228 -8.06 -8.00 0.91
CA ARG A 228 -7.15 -8.10 -0.22
C ARG A 228 -5.86 -8.83 0.14
N LEU A 229 -5.27 -8.47 1.30
CA LEU A 229 -4.09 -9.17 1.82
C LEU A 229 -4.38 -10.66 2.06
N LEU A 230 -5.55 -10.95 2.62
CA LEU A 230 -6.01 -12.32 2.87
C LEU A 230 -6.34 -13.10 1.60
N ASP A 231 -6.73 -12.43 0.52
CA ASP A 231 -6.94 -13.05 -0.80
C ASP A 231 -5.62 -13.23 -1.58
N GLY A 232 -4.49 -12.89 -0.96
CA GLY A 232 -3.14 -13.05 -1.53
C GLY A 232 -2.75 -11.94 -2.51
N GLU A 233 -3.46 -10.81 -2.52
CA GLU A 233 -2.99 -9.63 -3.26
C GLU A 233 -1.68 -9.12 -2.66
N VAL A 234 -0.73 -8.78 -3.53
CA VAL A 234 0.62 -8.39 -3.14
C VAL A 234 0.78 -6.87 -3.28
N PRO A 235 1.13 -6.14 -2.20
CA PRO A 235 1.52 -4.75 -2.29
C PRO A 235 2.85 -4.58 -3.02
N GLU A 236 2.86 -3.76 -4.07
CA GLU A 236 4.04 -3.42 -4.87
C GLU A 236 4.32 -1.90 -4.73
N PRO A 237 5.59 -1.48 -4.58
CA PRO A 237 5.99 -0.09 -4.37
C PRO A 237 5.86 0.82 -5.62
#